data_AF-A0A4S5ECN4-F1
#
_entry.id   AF-A0A4S5ECN4-F1
#
_cell.length_a   1.000
_cell.length_b   1.000
_cell.length_c   1.000
_cell.angle_alpha   90.00
_cell.angle_beta   90.00
_cell.angle_gamma   90.00
#
_symmetry.space_group_name_H-M   'P 1'
#
loop_
_entity.id
_entity.type
_entity.pdbx_description
1 polymer ?
#
loop_
_entity_poly.entity_id
_entity_poly.type
_entity_poly.pdbx_seq_one_letter_code
_entity_poly.pdbx_strand_id
1 'polypeptide(L)' 'MAVDDLWTTADIARRLSISAPRARGLCDRDDFPMPIHSVGHFVLWRARDVEAWLAQGRPDL' A
#
# COMPACT_ATOMS: atom_id res chain seq x y z
N MET A 1 9.48 15.98 9.12
CA MET A 1 10.14 15.45 7.92
C MET A 1 9.78 13.98 7.85
N ALA A 2 8.81 13.60 7.01
CA ALA A 2 8.52 12.19 6.83
C ALA A 2 9.67 11.61 6.00
N VAL A 3 10.44 10.71 6.58
CA VAL A 3 11.25 9.77 5.80
C VAL A 3 10.31 9.15 4.76
N ASP A 4 10.71 9.12 3.50
CA ASP A 4 9.94 8.50 2.42
C ASP A 4 9.96 6.98 2.68
N ASP A 5 9.15 6.51 3.64
CA ASP A 5 9.08 5.11 4.02
C ASP A 5 8.52 4.33 2.84
N LEU A 6 9.34 3.44 2.30
CA LEU A 6 8.93 2.52 1.25
C LEU A 6 8.26 1.32 1.92
N TRP A 7 6.99 1.11 1.62
CA TRP A 7 6.20 0.01 2.13
C TRP A 7 6.10 -1.11 1.10
N THR A 8 6.30 -2.34 1.57
CA THR A 8 5.91 -3.53 0.82
C THR A 8 4.43 -3.84 1.04
N THR A 9 3.90 -4.80 0.29
CA THR A 9 2.55 -5.35 0.54
C THR A 9 2.40 -5.85 1.98
N ALA A 10 3.46 -6.38 2.59
CA ALA A 10 3.43 -6.85 3.97
C ALA A 10 3.35 -5.68 4.97
N ASP A 11 4.04 -4.57 4.71
CA ASP A 11 3.95 -3.36 5.55
C ASP A 11 2.56 -2.75 5.47
N ILE A 12 1.97 -2.67 4.26
CA ILE A 12 0.60 -2.23 4.05
C ILE A 12 -0.38 -3.14 4.82
N ALA A 13 -0.19 -4.47 4.75
CA ALA A 13 -1.02 -5.42 5.49
C ALA A 13 -0.96 -5.20 7.01
N ARG A 14 0.25 -5.00 7.56
CA ARG A 14 0.46 -4.73 8.99
C ARG A 14 -0.14 -3.39 9.40
N ARG A 15 0.00 -2.35 8.57
CA ARG A 15 -0.54 -1.02 8.83
C ARG A 15 -2.06 -0.99 8.87
N LEU A 16 -2.71 -1.77 8.01
CA LEU A 16 -4.17 -1.90 7.93
C LEU A 16 -4.72 -2.99 8.85
N SER A 17 -3.86 -3.73 9.57
CA SER A 17 -4.24 -4.90 10.37
C SER A 17 -5.07 -5.93 9.57
N ILE A 18 -4.73 -6.14 8.29
CA ILE A 18 -5.37 -7.11 7.41
C ILE A 18 -4.43 -8.25 7.03
N SER A 19 -5.00 -9.35 6.55
CA SER A 19 -4.21 -10.46 6.03
C SER A 19 -3.44 -10.09 4.75
N ALA A 20 -2.24 -10.66 4.56
CA ALA A 20 -1.42 -10.42 3.38
C ALA A 20 -2.13 -10.71 2.03
N PRO A 21 -2.98 -11.76 1.88
CA PRO A 21 -3.77 -11.95 0.66
C PRO A 21 -4.77 -10.81 0.40
N ARG A 22 -5.39 -10.26 1.46
CA ARG A 22 -6.32 -9.12 1.35
C ARG A 22 -5.57 -7.86 0.93
N ALA A 23 -4.40 -7.61 1.52
CA ALA A 23 -3.53 -6.51 1.10
C ALA A 23 -3.06 -6.66 -0.35
N ARG A 24 -2.74 -7.89 -0.79
CA ARG A 24 -2.35 -8.16 -2.18
C ARG A 24 -3.49 -7.89 -3.15
N GLY A 25 -4.72 -8.34 -2.83
CA GLY A 25 -5.90 -8.01 -3.63
C GLY A 25 -6.22 -6.52 -3.65
N LEU A 26 -5.93 -5.80 -2.56
CA LEU A 26 -6.04 -4.34 -2.51
C LEU A 26 -5.05 -3.66 -3.45
N CYS A 27 -3.78 -4.11 -3.44
CA CYS A 27 -2.70 -3.58 -4.27
C CYS A 27 -2.90 -3.84 -5.77
N ASP A 28 -3.70 -4.85 -6.13
CA ASP A 28 -4.01 -5.21 -7.52
C ASP A 28 -5.17 -4.39 -8.10
N ARG A 29 -5.86 -3.57 -7.28
CA ARG A 29 -6.96 -2.72 -7.76
C ARG A 29 -6.41 -1.55 -8.57
N ASP A 30 -7.07 -1.22 -9.67
CA ASP A 30 -6.73 -0.05 -10.50
C ASP A 30 -6.83 1.29 -9.75
N ASP A 31 -7.59 1.32 -8.64
CA ASP A 31 -7.76 2.50 -7.80
C ASP A 31 -6.65 2.66 -6.75
N PHE A 32 -5.81 1.64 -6.54
CA PHE A 32 -4.74 1.68 -5.55
C PHE A 32 -3.53 2.48 -6.07
N PRO A 33 -2.73 3.11 -5.18
CA PRO A 33 -1.55 3.86 -5.60
C PRO A 33 -0.60 3.06 -6.47
N MET A 34 -0.07 3.71 -7.50
CA MET A 34 0.94 3.08 -8.36
C MET A 34 2.20 2.77 -7.56
N PRO A 35 2.79 1.58 -7.75
CA PRO A 35 4.04 1.24 -7.11
C PRO A 35 5.18 2.10 -7.64
N ILE A 36 6.08 2.45 -6.73
CA ILE A 36 7.26 3.29 -7.00
C ILE A 36 8.37 2.46 -7.60
N HIS A 37 8.53 1.24 -7.09
CA HIS A 37 9.58 0.33 -7.49
C HIS A 37 9.17 -1.12 -7.33
N SER A 38 9.73 -1.98 -8.17
CA SER A 38 9.57 -3.43 -8.08
C SER A 38 10.95 -4.06 -8.03
N VAL A 39 11.28 -4.73 -6.93
CA VAL A 39 12.55 -5.45 -6.73
C VAL A 39 12.26 -6.94 -6.71
N GLY A 40 12.49 -7.59 -7.85
CA GLY A 40 12.18 -9.01 -8.03
C GLY A 40 10.69 -9.29 -7.83
N HIS A 41 10.35 -10.03 -6.76
CA HIS A 41 8.96 -10.35 -6.40
C HIS A 41 8.32 -9.36 -5.43
N PHE A 42 9.08 -8.39 -4.94
CA PHE A 42 8.58 -7.38 -4.02
C PHE A 42 8.22 -6.11 -4.79
N VAL A 43 7.09 -5.55 -4.43
CA VAL A 43 6.61 -4.27 -4.94
C VAL A 43 6.64 -3.28 -3.79
N LEU A 44 7.11 -2.07 -4.07
CA LEU A 44 7.33 -1.00 -3.11
C LEU A 44 6.44 0.18 -3.45
N TRP A 45 5.69 0.64 -2.46
CA TRP A 45 4.87 1.83 -2.51
C TRP A 45 5.45 2.88 -1.58
N ARG A 46 5.17 4.14 -1.87
CA ARG A 46 5.44 5.21 -0.91
C ARG A 46 4.37 5.19 0.16
N ALA A 47 4.79 5.16 1.43
CA ALA A 47 3.89 5.26 2.57
C ALA A 47 2.95 6.46 2.43
N ARG A 48 3.48 7.63 2.02
CA ARG A 48 2.68 8.85 1.84
C ARG A 48 1.56 8.71 0.82
N ASP A 49 1.78 7.96 -0.27
CA ASP A 49 0.80 7.82 -1.35
C ASP A 49 -0.30 6.83 -0.91
N VAL A 50 0.09 5.76 -0.20
CA VAL A 50 -0.84 4.82 0.44
C VAL A 50 -1.66 5.51 1.53
N GLU A 51 -1.02 6.29 2.41
CA GLU A 51 -1.72 7.04 3.45
C GLU A 51 -2.63 8.13 2.87
N ALA A 52 -2.21 8.82 1.82
CA ALA A 52 -3.05 9.78 1.13
C ALA A 52 -4.26 9.11 0.46
N TRP A 53 -4.10 7.92 -0.12
CA TRP A 53 -5.21 7.13 -0.66
C TRP A 53 -6.18 6.68 0.43
N LEU A 54 -5.66 6.21 1.57
CA LEU A 54 -6.47 5.87 2.75
C LEU A 54 -7.23 7.09 3.30
N ALA A 55 -6.57 8.25 3.35
CA ALA A 55 -7.13 9.49 3.86
C ALA A 55 -8.14 10.15 2.89
N GLN A 56 -7.95 9.99 1.58
CA GLN A 56 -8.88 10.48 0.56
C GLN A 56 -10.22 9.74 0.57
N GLY A 57 -10.32 8.65 1.33
CA GLY A 57 -11.56 7.95 1.54
C GLY A 57 -12.02 7.29 0.25
N ARG A 58 -11.63 6.02 0.06
CA ARG A 58 -12.61 5.09 -0.48
C ARG A 58 -13.03 4.05 0.55
N PRO A 59 -14.35 3.96 0.76
CA PRO A 59 -14.99 3.55 1.99
C PRO A 59 -15.41 2.08 1.85
N ASP A 60 -15.99 1.53 2.92
CA ASP A 60 -16.54 0.17 2.98
C ASP A 60 -15.52 -0.96 3.07
N LEU A 61 -14.63 -0.89 4.08
CA LEU A 61 -13.88 -2.06 4.57
C LEU A 61 -14.76 -2.98 5.42
#